data_AF-V9E2F5-F1
#
_entry.id   AF-V9E2F5-F1
#
_cell.length_a   1.000
_cell.length_b   1.000
_cell.length_c   1.000
_cell.angle_alpha   90.00
_cell.angle_beta   90.00
_cell.angle_gamma   90.00
#
_symmetry.space_group_name_H-M   'P 1'
#
loop_
_entity.id
_entity.type
_entity.pdbx_description
1 polymer ?
#
loop_
_entity_poly.entity_id
_entity_poly.type
_entity_poly.pdbx_seq_one_letter_code
_entity_poly.pdbx_strand_id
1 'polypeptide(L)'
;MFAERLMHLAPPQVTGYVLDGIATTSGAPEFFYASKWDNNFGEVGDAFLALGESDSNCKPHFDSNGLNNTLQGVLEQFDHDPNSTCAALVNSTVETGESPSANLRIALGNALTDSYARTLIPPVVYRLGRCAPEDMDVLTQFFTTVSATAKDKTQDSAYESTLLYSLIVFSELTESPVPSMSEMKDRFTSVKMSTAFYSLGPQYCAFSKDASLSCKELNVGTYESNGIVYKRDQY
;
A
#
# COMPACT_ATOMS: atom_id res chain seq x y z
N MET A 1 -11.85 -1.65 14.25
CA MET A 1 -11.17 -1.86 15.55
C MET A 1 -11.31 -0.74 16.59
N PHE A 2 -10.92 0.52 16.36
CA PHE A 2 -11.11 1.55 17.41
C PHE A 2 -12.59 1.79 17.75
N ALA A 3 -13.41 2.00 16.73
CA ALA A 3 -14.86 2.14 16.90
C ALA A 3 -15.49 0.90 17.55
N GLU A 4 -15.01 -0.30 17.22
CA GLU A 4 -15.46 -1.56 17.82
C GLU A 4 -15.17 -1.62 19.33
N ARG A 5 -13.98 -1.20 19.78
CA ARG A 5 -13.69 -1.08 21.21
C ARG A 5 -14.59 -0.05 21.90
N LEU A 6 -14.88 1.07 21.23
CA LEU A 6 -15.83 2.06 21.74
C LEU A 6 -17.25 1.49 21.84
N MET A 7 -17.66 0.63 20.89
CA MET A 7 -18.93 -0.09 20.91
C MET A 7 -19.00 -1.07 22.09
N HIS A 8 -17.93 -1.81 22.37
CA HIS A 8 -17.85 -2.72 23.54
C HIS A 8 -17.96 -1.98 24.88
N LEU A 9 -17.42 -0.76 24.98
CA LEU A 9 -17.55 0.06 26.19
C LEU A 9 -18.95 0.65 26.37
N ALA A 10 -19.76 0.72 25.30
CA ALA A 10 -21.13 1.23 25.28
C ALA A 10 -21.35 2.52 26.11
N PRO A 11 -20.55 3.58 25.90
CA PRO A 11 -20.70 4.81 26.67
C PRO A 11 -22.07 5.45 26.41
N PRO A 12 -22.78 5.92 27.46
CA PRO A 12 -24.15 6.41 27.32
C PRO A 12 -24.30 7.67 26.47
N GLN A 13 -23.20 8.36 26.18
CA GLN A 13 -23.16 9.56 25.34
C GLN A 13 -23.19 9.23 23.83
N VAL A 14 -22.86 7.99 23.44
CA VAL A 14 -22.85 7.59 22.03
C VAL A 14 -24.23 7.05 21.66
N THR A 15 -24.91 7.73 20.73
CA THR A 15 -26.28 7.40 20.32
C THR A 15 -26.34 6.52 19.06
N GLY A 16 -25.22 6.32 18.38
CA GLY A 16 -25.12 5.49 17.19
C GLY A 16 -23.73 5.53 16.55
N TYR A 17 -23.50 4.65 15.57
CA TYR A 17 -22.24 4.50 14.85
C TYR A 17 -22.51 4.46 13.34
N VAL A 18 -21.68 5.15 12.56
CA VAL A 18 -21.57 4.96 11.10
C VAL A 18 -20.16 4.43 10.86
N LEU A 19 -20.08 3.29 10.19
CA LEU A 19 -18.82 2.61 9.93
C LEU A 19 -18.63 2.51 8.41
N ASP A 20 -17.60 3.17 7.90
CA ASP A 20 -17.18 3.14 6.50
C ASP A 20 -15.72 2.70 6.43
N GLY A 21 -15.37 1.75 5.55
CA GLY A 21 -14.04 1.16 5.48
C GLY A 21 -13.64 0.32 6.71
N ILE A 22 -14.45 -0.68 7.08
CA ILE A 22 -14.26 -1.47 8.31
C ILE A 22 -13.08 -2.45 8.17
N ALA A 23 -12.09 -2.30 9.05
CA ALA A 23 -11.13 -3.36 9.39
C ALA A 23 -11.45 -3.89 10.80
N THR A 24 -11.93 -5.13 10.88
CA THR A 24 -12.20 -5.84 12.13
C THR A 24 -11.62 -7.24 12.10
N THR A 25 -11.32 -7.71 13.30
CA THR A 25 -10.64 -8.94 13.65
C THR A 25 -11.65 -9.99 14.13
N SER A 26 -12.81 -9.54 14.60
CA SER A 26 -13.81 -10.33 15.31
C SER A 26 -14.90 -10.84 14.35
N GLY A 27 -15.20 -12.14 14.41
CA GLY A 27 -16.36 -12.74 13.73
C GLY A 27 -16.23 -13.05 12.23
N ALA A 28 -15.08 -12.80 11.60
CA ALA A 28 -14.84 -13.19 10.20
C ALA A 28 -14.34 -14.65 10.09
N PRO A 29 -14.77 -15.44 9.07
CA PRO A 29 -14.26 -16.80 8.85
C PRO A 29 -12.76 -16.84 8.56
N GLU A 30 -12.24 -15.81 7.89
CA GLU A 30 -10.82 -15.58 7.68
C GLU A 30 -10.43 -14.24 8.34
N PHE A 31 -9.34 -14.29 9.11
CA PHE A 31 -8.85 -13.14 9.84
C PHE A 31 -8.09 -12.19 8.91
N PHE A 32 -8.47 -10.91 8.92
CA PHE A 32 -7.71 -9.89 8.21
C PHE A 32 -6.37 -9.62 8.90
N TYR A 33 -5.28 -9.87 8.18
CA TYR A 33 -3.93 -9.51 8.61
C TYR A 33 -3.41 -8.34 7.79
N ALA A 34 -3.01 -7.26 8.45
CA ALA A 34 -2.34 -6.14 7.81
C ALA A 34 -1.00 -6.56 7.18
N SER A 35 -0.32 -7.59 7.71
CA SER A 35 0.86 -8.17 7.06
C SER A 35 0.57 -8.85 5.71
N LYS A 36 -0.69 -9.09 5.36
CA LYS A 36 -1.14 -9.53 4.03
C LYS A 36 -1.64 -8.38 3.14
N TRP A 37 -1.51 -7.13 3.59
CA TRP A 37 -2.01 -5.95 2.91
C TRP A 37 -1.64 -5.93 1.43
N ASP A 38 -0.36 -6.17 1.10
CA ASP A 38 0.11 -6.11 -0.28
C ASP A 38 -0.57 -7.13 -1.20
N ASN A 39 -0.82 -8.35 -0.72
CA ASN A 39 -1.54 -9.37 -1.49
C ASN A 39 -3.01 -8.97 -1.70
N ASN A 40 -3.68 -8.56 -0.62
CA ASN A 40 -5.09 -8.15 -0.66
C ASN A 40 -5.26 -6.92 -1.58
N PHE A 41 -4.32 -5.98 -1.53
CA PHE A 41 -4.29 -4.82 -2.41
C PHE A 41 -4.06 -5.24 -3.86
N GLY A 42 -3.15 -6.18 -4.10
CA GLY A 42 -2.88 -6.78 -5.40
C GLY A 42 -4.13 -7.38 -6.04
N GLU A 43 -4.96 -8.10 -5.28
CA GLU A 43 -6.23 -8.64 -5.77
C GLU A 43 -7.18 -7.55 -6.28
N VAL A 44 -7.31 -6.45 -5.52
CA VAL A 44 -8.10 -5.28 -5.94
C VAL A 44 -7.48 -4.64 -7.19
N GLY A 45 -6.16 -4.56 -7.24
CA GLY A 45 -5.42 -4.05 -8.38
C GLY A 45 -5.64 -4.86 -9.65
N ASP A 46 -5.54 -6.18 -9.57
CA ASP A 46 -5.76 -7.09 -10.70
C ASP A 46 -7.23 -7.04 -11.16
N ALA A 47 -8.18 -6.98 -10.22
CA ALA A 47 -9.60 -6.80 -10.54
C ALA A 47 -9.84 -5.47 -11.29
N PHE A 48 -9.21 -4.39 -10.85
CA PHE A 48 -9.28 -3.09 -11.51
C PHE A 48 -8.70 -3.13 -12.93
N LEU A 49 -7.51 -3.71 -13.11
CA LEU A 49 -6.88 -3.84 -14.43
C LEU A 49 -7.72 -4.69 -15.38
N ALA A 50 -8.37 -5.75 -14.87
CA ALA A 50 -9.25 -6.61 -15.66
C ALA A 50 -10.49 -5.87 -16.20
N LEU A 51 -10.98 -4.83 -15.53
CA LEU A 51 -12.08 -4.01 -16.05
C LEU A 51 -11.69 -3.32 -17.37
N GLY A 52 -10.42 -2.93 -17.52
CA GLY A 52 -9.89 -2.33 -18.74
C GLY A 52 -10.05 -3.20 -19.99
N GLU A 53 -10.07 -4.52 -19.82
CA GLU A 53 -10.26 -5.49 -20.91
C GLU A 53 -11.70 -5.54 -21.46
N SER A 54 -12.65 -5.05 -20.66
CA SER A 54 -14.08 -4.98 -20.97
C SER A 54 -14.55 -3.57 -21.33
N ASP A 55 -13.77 -2.54 -20.99
CA ASP A 55 -14.12 -1.15 -21.24
C ASP A 55 -13.80 -0.74 -22.69
N SER A 56 -14.80 -0.19 -23.38
CA SER A 56 -14.69 0.18 -24.80
C SER A 56 -13.76 1.36 -25.08
N ASN A 57 -13.46 2.18 -24.07
CA ASN A 57 -12.54 3.30 -24.17
C ASN A 57 -11.12 2.91 -23.74
N CYS A 58 -10.96 1.86 -22.92
CA CYS A 58 -9.64 1.40 -22.48
C CYS A 58 -9.03 0.39 -23.46
N LYS A 59 -9.77 -0.69 -23.76
CA LYS A 59 -9.30 -1.84 -24.54
C LYS A 59 -8.62 -1.48 -25.87
N PRO A 60 -9.14 -0.56 -26.69
CA PRO A 60 -8.55 -0.26 -28.00
C PRO A 60 -7.13 0.33 -27.93
N HIS A 61 -6.69 0.82 -26.76
CA HIS A 61 -5.36 1.41 -26.59
C HIS A 61 -4.27 0.38 -26.27
N PHE A 62 -4.62 -0.85 -25.89
CA PHE A 62 -3.65 -1.85 -25.41
C PHE A 62 -3.47 -3.04 -26.35
N ASP A 63 -3.93 -2.90 -27.60
CA ASP A 63 -3.89 -3.95 -28.62
C ASP A 63 -4.32 -5.32 -28.06
N SER A 64 -3.66 -6.40 -28.49
CA SER A 64 -3.87 -7.75 -27.93
C SER A 64 -3.09 -8.00 -26.63
N ASN A 65 -2.22 -7.07 -26.20
CA ASN A 65 -1.42 -7.24 -25.00
C ASN A 65 -2.27 -7.03 -23.74
N GLY A 66 -3.21 -6.07 -23.80
CA GLY A 66 -4.07 -5.73 -22.67
C GLY A 66 -3.39 -4.83 -21.65
N LEU A 67 -4.20 -4.18 -20.81
CA LEU A 67 -3.74 -3.20 -19.81
C LEU A 67 -2.84 -3.88 -18.78
N ASN A 68 -3.25 -5.07 -18.32
CA ASN A 68 -2.57 -5.82 -17.27
C ASN A 68 -1.14 -6.21 -17.67
N ASN A 69 -0.97 -6.83 -18.84
CA ASN A 69 0.35 -7.24 -19.33
C ASN A 69 1.22 -6.03 -19.71
N THR A 70 0.61 -4.93 -20.14
CA THR A 70 1.36 -3.69 -20.42
C THR A 70 1.98 -3.13 -19.14
N LEU A 71 1.22 -3.07 -18.03
CA LEU A 71 1.79 -2.65 -16.74
C LEU A 71 2.89 -3.61 -16.27
N GLN A 72 2.66 -4.93 -16.40
CA GLN A 72 3.67 -5.92 -16.05
C GLN A 72 4.98 -5.69 -16.82
N GLY A 73 4.91 -5.48 -18.14
CA GLY A 73 6.07 -5.22 -18.98
C GLY A 73 6.80 -3.92 -18.60
N VAL A 74 6.07 -2.86 -18.21
CA VAL A 74 6.68 -1.62 -17.70
C VAL A 74 7.45 -1.87 -16.40
N LEU A 75 6.88 -2.63 -15.47
CA LEU A 75 7.56 -2.96 -14.19
C LEU A 75 8.84 -3.75 -14.44
N GLU A 76 8.79 -4.76 -15.30
CA GLU A 76 9.95 -5.57 -15.70
C GLU A 76 11.03 -4.72 -16.41
N GLN A 77 10.60 -3.79 -17.27
CA GLN A 77 11.51 -2.85 -17.92
C GLN A 77 12.21 -1.95 -16.91
N PHE A 78 11.50 -1.46 -15.89
CA PHE A 78 12.09 -0.63 -14.83
C PHE A 78 13.06 -1.43 -13.95
N ASP A 79 12.78 -2.71 -13.71
CA ASP A 79 13.70 -3.61 -13.01
C ASP A 79 14.96 -3.89 -13.84
N HIS A 80 14.81 -4.02 -15.16
CA HIS A 80 15.91 -4.28 -16.08
C HIS A 80 16.79 -3.05 -16.36
N ASP A 81 16.16 -1.90 -16.60
CA ASP A 81 16.81 -0.61 -16.86
C ASP A 81 16.24 0.49 -15.94
N PRO A 82 16.72 0.55 -14.68
CA PRO A 82 16.22 1.51 -13.69
C PRO A 82 16.59 2.96 -14.02
N ASN A 83 17.44 3.21 -15.02
CA ASN A 83 17.84 4.54 -15.47
C ASN A 83 17.20 4.94 -16.81
N SER A 84 16.31 4.11 -17.36
CA SER A 84 15.49 4.48 -18.52
C SER A 84 14.71 5.78 -18.24
N THR A 85 14.38 6.54 -19.28
CA THR A 85 13.77 7.86 -19.14
C THR A 85 12.53 7.87 -18.23
N CYS A 86 11.60 6.93 -18.42
CA CYS A 86 10.41 6.83 -17.57
C CYS A 86 10.72 6.29 -16.16
N ALA A 87 11.67 5.37 -16.01
CA ALA A 87 12.08 4.89 -14.68
C ALA A 87 12.70 6.02 -13.86
N ALA A 88 13.60 6.81 -14.46
CA ALA A 88 14.21 7.98 -13.84
C ALA A 88 13.18 9.06 -13.49
N LEU A 89 12.17 9.27 -14.35
CA LEU A 89 11.06 10.19 -14.07
C LEU A 89 10.25 9.74 -12.85
N VAL A 90 9.85 8.47 -12.79
CA VAL A 90 9.10 7.94 -11.63
C VAL A 90 9.95 8.03 -10.36
N ASN A 91 11.23 7.67 -10.43
CA ASN A 91 12.12 7.69 -9.28
C ASN A 91 12.37 9.11 -8.74
N SER A 92 12.39 10.12 -9.60
CA SER A 92 12.59 11.52 -9.19
C SER A 92 11.31 12.21 -8.68
N THR A 93 10.14 11.67 -9.00
CA THR A 93 8.84 12.23 -8.55
C THR A 93 8.27 11.51 -7.33
N VAL A 94 8.62 10.24 -7.16
CA VAL A 94 8.16 9.35 -6.08
C VAL A 94 9.36 8.95 -5.22
N GLU A 95 9.80 9.87 -4.37
CA GLU A 95 11.04 9.73 -3.59
C GLU A 95 10.85 8.91 -2.30
N THR A 96 10.59 7.61 -2.41
CA THR A 96 10.49 6.72 -1.23
C THR A 96 11.84 6.13 -0.81
N GLY A 97 12.87 6.24 -1.66
CA GLY A 97 14.15 5.55 -1.51
C GLY A 97 14.18 4.12 -2.07
N GLU A 98 13.08 3.66 -2.66
CA GLU A 98 12.96 2.34 -3.31
C GLU A 98 13.38 2.36 -4.79
N SER A 99 13.35 1.18 -5.44
CA SER A 99 13.59 1.07 -6.89
C SER A 99 12.50 1.80 -7.70
N PRO A 100 12.79 2.18 -8.97
CA PRO A 100 11.77 2.80 -9.84
C PRO A 100 10.51 1.94 -10.01
N SER A 101 10.65 0.62 -10.11
CA SER A 101 9.52 -0.30 -10.23
C SER A 101 8.69 -0.39 -8.94
N ALA A 102 9.32 -0.30 -7.77
CA ALA A 102 8.64 -0.22 -6.48
C ALA A 102 7.93 1.12 -6.31
N ASN A 103 8.58 2.23 -6.70
CA ASN A 103 7.97 3.55 -6.74
C ASN A 103 6.76 3.62 -7.66
N LEU A 104 6.80 2.94 -8.81
CA LEU A 104 5.64 2.81 -9.70
C LEU A 104 4.49 2.07 -9.01
N ARG A 105 4.75 0.92 -8.37
CA ARG A 105 3.74 0.16 -7.62
C ARG A 105 3.08 1.02 -6.53
N ILE A 106 3.89 1.77 -5.78
CA ILE A 106 3.43 2.67 -4.70
C ILE A 106 2.58 3.81 -5.24
N ALA A 107 3.02 4.48 -6.30
CA ALA A 107 2.26 5.56 -6.90
C ALA A 107 0.92 5.07 -7.46
N LEU A 108 0.90 3.96 -8.19
CA LEU A 108 -0.34 3.40 -8.71
C LEU A 108 -1.24 2.87 -7.58
N GLY A 109 -0.67 2.32 -6.51
CA GLY A 109 -1.39 1.95 -5.30
C GLY A 109 -2.11 3.14 -4.66
N ASN A 110 -1.40 4.26 -4.46
CA ASN A 110 -2.00 5.50 -3.95
C ASN A 110 -3.04 6.08 -4.92
N ALA A 111 -2.81 5.98 -6.23
CA ALA A 111 -3.82 6.40 -7.20
C ALA A 111 -5.09 5.53 -7.13
N LEU A 112 -4.96 4.23 -6.87
CA LEU A 112 -6.09 3.30 -6.81
C LEU A 112 -7.05 3.59 -5.66
N THR A 113 -6.53 4.09 -4.53
CA THR A 113 -7.36 4.46 -3.36
C THR A 113 -8.13 5.77 -3.55
N ASP A 114 -7.69 6.63 -4.47
CA ASP A 114 -8.39 7.87 -4.79
C ASP A 114 -9.38 7.67 -5.94
N SER A 115 -10.62 8.10 -5.71
CA SER A 115 -11.73 7.86 -6.64
C SER A 115 -11.54 8.52 -8.02
N TYR A 116 -10.81 9.63 -8.10
CA TYR A 116 -10.51 10.34 -9.34
C TYR A 116 -9.20 9.84 -9.96
N ALA A 117 -8.12 9.77 -9.18
CA ALA A 117 -6.81 9.37 -9.68
C ALA A 117 -6.81 7.94 -10.23
N ARG A 118 -7.61 7.02 -9.66
CA ARG A 118 -7.71 5.65 -10.18
C ARG A 118 -8.17 5.60 -11.64
N THR A 119 -9.02 6.54 -12.06
CA THR A 119 -9.50 6.62 -13.45
C THR A 119 -8.38 6.98 -14.44
N LEU A 120 -7.28 7.56 -13.94
CA LEU A 120 -6.11 7.92 -14.72
C LEU A 120 -5.07 6.80 -14.81
N ILE A 121 -5.23 5.70 -14.07
CA ILE A 121 -4.28 4.57 -14.13
C ILE A 121 -4.15 4.02 -15.55
N PRO A 122 -5.23 3.68 -16.29
CA PRO A 122 -5.08 3.17 -17.65
C PRO A 122 -4.33 4.12 -18.61
N PRO A 123 -4.68 5.42 -18.76
CA PRO A 123 -3.93 6.29 -19.65
C PRO A 123 -2.48 6.49 -19.20
N VAL A 124 -2.17 6.46 -17.90
CA VAL A 124 -0.78 6.51 -17.41
C VAL A 124 -0.01 5.24 -17.81
N VAL A 125 -0.58 4.05 -17.64
CA VAL A 125 0.05 2.79 -18.06
C VAL A 125 0.29 2.77 -19.57
N TYR A 126 -0.66 3.23 -20.38
CA TYR A 126 -0.48 3.35 -21.83
C TYR A 126 0.73 4.22 -22.18
N ARG A 127 0.84 5.38 -21.54
CA ARG A 127 1.93 6.33 -21.76
C ARG A 127 3.27 5.83 -21.26
N LEU A 128 3.30 5.10 -20.14
CA LEU A 128 4.51 4.44 -19.65
C LEU A 128 5.00 3.36 -20.61
N GLY A 129 4.09 2.54 -21.15
CA GLY A 129 4.44 1.50 -22.12
C GLY A 129 5.01 2.08 -23.43
N ARG A 130 4.57 3.29 -23.81
CA ARG A 130 5.12 4.01 -24.96
C ARG A 130 6.40 4.79 -24.64
N CYS A 131 6.45 5.41 -23.47
CA CYS A 131 7.53 6.27 -22.97
C CYS A 131 8.08 7.27 -24.01
N ALA A 132 7.22 7.95 -24.75
CA ALA A 132 7.63 8.90 -25.79
C ALA A 132 7.81 10.33 -25.24
N PRO A 133 8.55 11.22 -25.92
CA PRO A 133 8.74 12.61 -25.47
C PRO A 133 7.43 13.35 -25.16
N GLU A 134 6.38 13.12 -25.93
CA GLU A 134 5.05 13.72 -25.72
C GLU A 134 4.29 13.20 -24.47
N ASP A 135 4.82 12.17 -23.81
CA ASP A 135 4.25 11.61 -22.57
C ASP A 135 4.83 12.26 -21.31
N MET A 136 6.00 12.88 -21.41
CA MET A 136 6.82 13.23 -20.25
C MET A 136 6.14 14.25 -19.34
N ASP A 137 5.52 15.29 -19.89
CA ASP A 137 4.83 16.32 -19.10
C ASP A 137 3.63 15.73 -18.35
N VAL A 138 2.85 14.87 -19.02
CA VAL A 138 1.66 14.23 -18.43
C VAL A 138 2.06 13.26 -17.32
N LEU A 139 3.08 12.43 -17.57
CA LEU A 139 3.59 11.49 -16.58
C LEU A 139 4.18 12.23 -15.38
N THR A 140 5.00 13.26 -15.62
CA THR A 140 5.59 14.08 -14.55
C THR A 140 4.50 14.71 -13.68
N GLN A 141 3.48 15.31 -14.31
CA GLN A 141 2.37 15.91 -13.58
C GLN A 141 1.61 14.88 -12.75
N PHE A 142 1.30 13.71 -13.33
CA PHE A 142 0.59 12.64 -12.64
C PHE A 142 1.34 12.17 -11.39
N PHE A 143 2.61 11.75 -11.54
CA PHE A 143 3.38 11.21 -10.42
C PHE A 143 3.68 12.27 -9.36
N THR A 144 3.96 13.52 -9.76
CA THR A 144 4.13 14.62 -8.81
C THR A 144 2.85 14.86 -8.02
N THR A 145 1.68 14.85 -8.67
CA THR A 145 0.39 15.06 -8.01
C THR A 145 0.07 13.93 -7.04
N VAL A 146 0.17 12.68 -7.49
CA VAL A 146 -0.10 11.50 -6.64
C VAL A 146 0.84 11.46 -5.43
N SER A 147 2.12 11.75 -5.63
CA SER A 147 3.13 11.81 -4.57
C SER A 147 2.84 12.93 -3.56
N ALA A 148 2.38 14.09 -4.03
CA ALA A 148 1.97 15.20 -3.17
C ALA A 148 0.70 14.87 -2.38
N THR A 149 -0.36 14.39 -3.05
CA THR A 149 -1.63 14.04 -2.42
C THR A 149 -1.47 12.93 -1.38
N ALA A 150 -0.60 11.94 -1.62
CA ALA A 150 -0.30 10.90 -0.63
C ALA A 150 0.35 11.44 0.66
N LYS A 151 0.93 12.66 0.63
CA LYS A 151 1.55 13.33 1.77
C LYS A 151 0.66 14.42 2.38
N ASP A 152 -0.42 14.80 1.70
CA ASP A 152 -1.31 15.86 2.14
C ASP A 152 -2.11 15.43 3.36
N LYS A 153 -2.38 16.41 4.24
CA LYS A 153 -3.24 16.20 5.41
C LYS A 153 -4.68 16.52 5.04
N THR A 154 -5.59 15.61 5.37
CA THR A 154 -7.03 15.85 5.30
C THR A 154 -7.51 16.47 6.61
N GLN A 155 -8.79 16.85 6.67
CA GLN A 155 -9.41 17.23 7.95
C GLN A 155 -9.38 16.07 8.97
N ASP A 156 -9.44 14.83 8.48
CA ASP A 156 -9.42 13.63 9.30
C ASP A 156 -8.05 13.41 9.96
N SER A 157 -6.97 13.88 9.33
CA SER A 157 -5.62 13.82 9.91
C SER A 157 -5.49 14.52 11.27
N ALA A 158 -6.42 15.43 11.63
CA ALA A 158 -6.45 16.05 12.96
C ALA A 158 -6.92 15.07 14.07
N TYR A 159 -7.63 14.00 13.69
CA TYR A 159 -8.17 12.99 14.59
C TYR A 159 -7.39 11.67 14.53
N GLU A 160 -6.40 11.59 13.64
CA GLU A 160 -5.52 10.43 13.52
C GLU A 160 -4.48 10.40 14.64
N SER A 161 -4.29 9.22 15.24
CA SER A 161 -3.21 8.96 16.17
C SER A 161 -2.32 7.86 15.60
N THR A 162 -1.17 8.24 15.06
CA THR A 162 -0.17 7.28 14.52
C THR A 162 0.27 6.28 15.59
N LEU A 163 0.45 6.74 16.83
CA LEU A 163 0.81 5.86 17.95
C LEU A 163 -0.27 4.80 18.20
N LEU A 164 -1.53 5.21 18.26
CA LEU A 164 -2.65 4.29 18.49
C LEU A 164 -2.81 3.33 17.30
N TYR A 165 -2.70 3.83 16.07
CA TYR A 165 -2.72 3.02 14.85
C TYR A 165 -1.65 1.94 14.90
N SER A 166 -0.38 2.30 15.11
CA SER A 166 0.74 1.36 15.19
C SER A 166 0.57 0.35 16.32
N LEU A 167 0.13 0.82 17.50
CA LEU A 167 -0.12 -0.07 18.63
C LEU A 167 -1.17 -1.14 18.30
N ILE A 168 -2.27 -0.75 17.65
CA ILE A 168 -3.34 -1.65 17.23
C ILE A 168 -2.86 -2.61 16.14
N VAL A 169 -2.29 -2.08 15.05
CA VAL A 169 -1.84 -2.90 13.90
C VAL A 169 -0.83 -3.94 14.36
N PHE A 170 0.19 -3.55 15.12
CA PHE A 170 1.27 -4.46 15.52
C PHE A 170 0.85 -5.47 16.60
N SER A 171 -0.16 -5.15 17.42
CA SER A 171 -0.66 -6.05 18.46
C SER A 171 -1.74 -7.01 17.95
N GLU A 172 -2.55 -6.60 16.98
CA GLU A 172 -3.75 -7.34 16.57
C GLU A 172 -3.75 -7.83 15.12
N LEU A 173 -3.17 -7.05 14.19
CA LEU A 173 -3.29 -7.28 12.75
C LEU A 173 -2.04 -7.83 12.09
N THR A 174 -0.94 -7.95 12.82
CA THR A 174 0.24 -8.66 12.32
C THR A 174 0.08 -10.16 12.58
N GLU A 175 0.46 -10.98 11.59
CA GLU A 175 0.54 -12.43 11.76
C GLU A 175 1.47 -12.79 12.95
N SER A 176 1.13 -13.88 13.66
CA SER A 176 1.95 -14.42 14.75
C SER A 176 2.19 -15.91 14.49
N PRO A 177 3.45 -16.33 14.22
CA PRO A 177 4.67 -15.51 14.16
C PRO A 177 4.66 -14.50 12.98
N VAL A 178 5.41 -13.41 13.13
CA VAL A 178 5.55 -12.41 12.07
C VAL A 178 6.30 -12.99 10.86
N PRO A 179 5.87 -12.70 9.61
CA PRO A 179 6.61 -13.09 8.43
C PRO A 179 7.98 -12.39 8.37
N SER A 180 8.92 -12.97 7.65
CA SER A 180 10.22 -12.32 7.46
C SER A 180 10.10 -11.05 6.63
N MET A 181 11.05 -10.12 6.77
CA MET A 181 11.09 -8.90 5.93
C MET A 181 11.22 -9.24 4.44
N SER A 182 11.98 -10.29 4.11
CA SER A 182 12.09 -10.79 2.73
C SER A 182 10.73 -11.26 2.21
N GLU A 183 10.02 -12.07 2.99
CA GLU A 183 8.71 -12.57 2.59
C GLU A 183 7.70 -11.45 2.39
N MET A 184 7.66 -10.45 3.28
CA MET A 184 6.78 -9.29 3.10
C MET A 184 7.16 -8.45 1.88
N LYS A 185 8.46 -8.31 1.60
CA LYS A 185 8.92 -7.65 0.37
C LYS A 185 8.52 -8.44 -0.88
N ASP A 186 8.61 -9.77 -0.84
CA ASP A 186 8.19 -10.64 -1.94
C ASP A 186 6.69 -10.52 -2.21
N ARG A 187 5.86 -10.44 -1.16
CA ARG A 187 4.42 -10.15 -1.28
C ARG A 187 4.19 -8.84 -2.04
N PHE A 188 4.90 -7.77 -1.68
CA PHE A 188 4.81 -6.49 -2.38
C PHE A 188 5.29 -6.53 -3.84
N THR A 189 6.43 -7.17 -4.13
CA THR A 189 6.98 -7.18 -5.50
C THR A 189 6.21 -8.11 -6.43
N SER A 190 5.49 -9.10 -5.88
CA SER A 190 4.63 -10.02 -6.64
C SER A 190 3.35 -9.39 -7.21
N VAL A 191 2.97 -8.20 -6.73
CA VAL A 191 1.78 -7.47 -7.18
C VAL A 191 2.15 -6.23 -8.00
N LYS A 192 1.21 -5.71 -8.79
CA LYS A 192 1.45 -4.57 -9.70
C LYS A 192 1.15 -3.22 -9.09
N MET A 193 0.36 -3.19 -8.02
CA MET A 193 -0.07 -1.98 -7.31
C MET A 193 -0.24 -2.32 -5.83
N SER A 194 0.42 -1.57 -4.95
CA SER A 194 0.26 -1.63 -3.50
C SER A 194 1.03 -0.49 -2.83
N THR A 195 0.86 -0.27 -1.54
CA THR A 195 1.49 0.80 -0.75
C THR A 195 2.65 0.32 0.14
N ALA A 196 3.22 -0.86 -0.13
CA ALA A 196 4.44 -1.39 0.51
C ALA A 196 4.35 -1.54 2.04
N PHE A 197 3.50 -2.44 2.53
CA PHE A 197 3.33 -2.65 3.98
C PHE A 197 4.63 -3.05 4.70
N TYR A 198 5.52 -3.78 4.02
CA TYR A 198 6.82 -4.18 4.56
C TYR A 198 7.67 -3.00 5.05
N SER A 199 7.45 -1.79 4.54
CA SER A 199 8.14 -0.56 4.98
C SER A 199 7.91 -0.23 6.47
N LEU A 200 6.84 -0.76 7.07
CA LEU A 200 6.56 -0.64 8.51
C LEU A 200 7.37 -1.62 9.37
N GLY A 201 8.10 -2.55 8.76
CA GLY A 201 8.87 -3.60 9.45
C GLY A 201 9.81 -3.08 10.54
N PRO A 202 10.66 -2.06 10.29
CA PRO A 202 11.50 -1.46 11.33
C PRO A 202 10.69 -0.88 12.49
N GLN A 203 9.54 -0.25 12.22
CA GLN A 203 8.67 0.29 13.25
C GLN A 203 8.02 -0.82 14.08
N TYR A 204 7.56 -1.90 13.42
CA TYR A 204 7.04 -3.08 14.10
C TYR A 204 8.09 -3.68 15.04
N CYS A 205 9.32 -3.88 14.55
CA CYS A 205 10.41 -4.46 15.36
C CYS A 205 10.78 -3.57 16.55
N ALA A 206 10.80 -2.25 16.35
CA ALA A 206 11.00 -1.30 17.44
C ALA A 206 9.89 -1.37 18.49
N PHE A 207 8.62 -1.42 18.07
CA PHE A 207 7.47 -1.45 18.98
C PHE A 207 7.35 -2.78 19.72
N SER A 208 7.43 -3.90 19.01
CA SER A 208 7.20 -5.23 19.58
C SER A 208 8.37 -5.76 20.39
N LYS A 209 9.60 -5.33 20.08
CA LYS A 209 10.85 -5.97 20.52
C LYS A 209 10.86 -7.48 20.21
N ASP A 210 10.25 -7.86 19.09
CA ASP A 210 10.19 -9.25 18.63
C ASP A 210 11.60 -9.84 18.47
N ALA A 211 11.79 -11.07 18.97
CA ALA A 211 13.11 -11.72 19.03
C ALA A 211 13.47 -12.54 17.78
N SER A 212 12.64 -12.47 16.73
CA SER A 212 12.88 -13.09 15.42
C SER A 212 14.20 -12.60 14.81
N LEU A 213 14.76 -13.42 13.93
CA LEU A 213 15.97 -13.07 13.19
C LEU A 213 15.76 -11.80 12.36
N SER A 214 14.58 -11.66 11.73
CA SER A 214 14.24 -10.48 10.93
C SER A 214 14.29 -9.17 11.72
N CYS A 215 13.83 -9.16 12.98
CA CYS A 215 13.94 -7.95 13.82
C CYS A 215 15.35 -7.72 14.39
N LYS A 216 16.09 -8.80 14.67
CA LYS A 216 17.49 -8.71 15.15
C LYS A 216 18.42 -8.08 14.10
N GLU A 217 18.24 -8.43 12.83
CA GLU A 217 19.06 -7.90 11.72
C GLU A 217 18.89 -6.39 11.54
N LEU A 218 17.70 -5.84 11.82
CA LEU A 218 17.41 -4.42 11.71
C LEU A 218 18.03 -3.58 12.85
N ASN A 219 18.46 -4.23 13.95
CA ASN A 219 19.05 -3.56 15.12
C ASN A 219 18.22 -2.39 15.68
N VAL A 220 16.89 -2.53 15.64
CA VAL A 220 15.91 -1.57 16.19
C VAL A 220 15.31 -2.11 17.49
N GLY A 221 14.74 -1.25 18.33
CA GLY A 221 14.12 -1.66 19.60
C GLY A 221 15.11 -1.93 20.75
N THR A 222 16.35 -1.46 20.63
CA THR A 222 17.43 -1.59 21.63
C THR A 222 17.28 -0.66 22.84
N TYR A 223 16.13 0.00 23.00
CA TYR A 223 15.88 0.91 24.11
C TYR A 223 15.57 0.16 25.42
N GLU A 224 15.90 0.80 26.55
CA GLU A 224 15.75 0.29 27.93
C GLU A 224 14.29 0.38 28.44
N SER A 225 13.36 -0.25 27.74
CA SER A 225 11.99 -0.46 28.23
C SER A 225 11.32 -1.65 27.54
N ASN A 226 10.09 -1.99 27.96
CA ASN A 226 9.30 -3.07 27.37
C ASN A 226 8.78 -2.69 25.97
N GLY A 227 8.34 -3.70 25.21
CA GLY A 227 7.65 -3.46 23.94
C GLY A 227 6.38 -2.63 24.14
N ILE A 228 6.12 -1.73 23.20
CA ILE A 228 4.91 -0.90 23.09
C ILE A 228 3.85 -1.70 22.30
N VAL A 229 3.46 -2.84 22.86
CA VAL A 229 2.47 -3.77 22.30
C VAL A 229 1.64 -4.37 23.43
N TYR A 230 0.44 -4.83 23.12
CA TYR A 230 -0.40 -5.58 24.06
C TYR A 230 -0.76 -6.96 23.49
N LYS A 231 -1.28 -7.84 24.35
CA LYS A 231 -1.78 -9.14 23.91
C LYS A 231 -3.04 -8.96 23.07
N ARG A 232 -3.05 -9.55 21.87
CA ARG A 232 -4.21 -9.55 20.98
C ARG A 232 -5.51 -9.84 21.73
N ASP A 233 -6.52 -9.03 21.43
CA ASP A 233 -7.83 -9.12 22.06
C ASP A 233 -8.52 -10.45 21.66
N GLN A 234 -9.33 -11.00 22.57
CA GLN A 234 -10.02 -12.30 22.40
C GLN A 234 -11.51 -12.17 22.10
N TYR A 235 -12.03 -10.94 22.04
CA TYR A 235 -13.42 -10.68 21.69
C TYR A 235 -13.63 -10.67 20.17
#